data_AF-A0A3D5GK78-F1
#
_entry.id   AF-A0A3D5GK78-F1
#
_cell.length_a   1.000
_cell.length_b   1.000
_cell.length_c   1.000
_cell.angle_alpha   90.00
_cell.angle_beta   90.00
_cell.angle_gamma   90.00
#
_symmetry.space_group_name_H-M   'P 1'
#
loop_
_entity.id
_entity.type
_entity.pdbx_description
1 polymer ?
#
loop_
_entity_poly.entity_id
_entity_poly.type
_entity_poly.pdbx_seq_one_letter_code
_entity_poly.pdbx_strand_id
1 'polypeptide(L)' 'GSVDNDPTLELYARAAVAQADAGADVTAPSGMMDGQVAAIRSALDDAGHDQVAILAYAAKYAS' A
#
# COMPACT_ATOMS: atom_id res chain seq x y z
N GLY A 1 -3.69 -1.50 -22.95
CA GLY A 1 -2.88 -1.94 -21.81
C GLY A 1 -3.81 -2.40 -20.71
N SER A 2 -3.46 -3.45 -20.00
CA SER A 2 -4.10 -3.88 -18.76
C SER A 2 -3.26 -3.42 -17.57
N VAL A 3 -3.90 -3.25 -16.41
CA VAL A 3 -3.18 -3.08 -15.14
C VAL A 3 -2.89 -4.48 -14.61
N ASP A 4 -1.62 -4.77 -14.35
CA ASP A 4 -1.22 -6.06 -13.80
C ASP A 4 -1.25 -5.99 -12.28
N ASN A 5 -2.06 -6.83 -11.64
CA ASN A 5 -2.34 -6.74 -10.21
C ASN A 5 -1.08 -6.99 -9.39
N ASP A 6 -0.45 -8.15 -9.57
CA ASP A 6 0.59 -8.64 -8.67
C ASP A 6 1.89 -7.82 -8.77
N PRO A 7 2.38 -7.46 -9.98
CA PRO A 7 3.52 -6.55 -10.11
C PRO A 7 3.24 -5.15 -9.54
N THR A 8 1.98 -4.71 -9.54
CA THR A 8 1.60 -3.43 -8.92
C THR A 8 1.71 -3.50 -7.40
N LEU A 9 1.40 -4.65 -6.77
CA LEU A 9 1.53 -4.83 -5.32
C LEU A 9 2.97 -4.62 -4.84
N GLU A 10 3.96 -5.10 -5.59
CA GLU A 10 5.38 -4.90 -5.27
C GLU A 10 5.76 -3.41 -5.23
N LEU A 11 5.23 -2.64 -6.19
CA LEU A 11 5.46 -1.19 -6.24
C LEU A 11 4.76 -0.47 -5.10
N TYR A 12 3.55 -0.88 -4.74
CA TYR A 12 2.79 -0.30 -3.62
C TYR A 12 3.46 -0.55 -2.28
N ALA A 13 3.96 -1.76 -2.04
CA ALA A 13 4.74 -2.11 -0.87
C ALA A 13 5.98 -1.21 -0.73
N ARG A 14 6.77 -1.06 -1.81
CA ARG A 14 7.96 -0.20 -1.83
C ARG A 14 7.61 1.28 -1.59
N ALA A 15 6.53 1.75 -2.19
CA ALA A 15 6.07 3.13 -2.02
C ALA A 15 5.62 3.41 -0.58
N ALA A 16 4.91 2.48 0.05
CA ALA A 16 4.48 2.63 1.44
C ALA A 16 5.67 2.67 2.42
N VAL A 17 6.66 1.79 2.25
CA VAL A 17 7.89 1.82 3.06
C VAL A 17 8.63 3.14 2.87
N ALA A 18 8.79 3.62 1.64
CA ALA A 18 9.44 4.91 1.38
C ALA A 18 8.70 6.10 2.02
N GLN A 19 7.36 6.05 2.09
CA GLN A 19 6.57 7.06 2.80
C GLN A 19 6.77 6.98 4.32
N ALA A 20 6.80 5.77 4.88
CA ALA A 20 7.04 5.55 6.30
C ALA A 20 8.46 5.99 6.71
N ASP A 21 9.48 5.67 5.91
CA ASP A 21 10.86 6.12 6.10
C ASP A 21 10.97 7.66 6.07
N ALA A 22 10.10 8.32 5.30
CA ALA A 22 9.99 9.78 5.24
C ALA A 22 9.19 10.39 6.42
N GLY A 23 8.67 9.56 7.33
CA GLY A 23 7.95 9.99 8.53
C GLY A 23 6.43 10.08 8.36
N ALA A 24 5.84 9.41 7.37
CA ALA A 24 4.38 9.35 7.25
C ALA A 24 3.76 8.43 8.30
N ASP A 25 2.85 8.96 9.12
CA ASP A 25 2.08 8.15 10.09
C ASP A 25 1.01 7.28 9.44
N VAL A 26 0.59 7.62 8.21
CA VAL A 26 -0.48 6.96 7.48
C VAL A 26 -0.12 6.83 6.00
N THR A 27 -0.28 5.64 5.44
CA THR A 27 -0.30 5.41 3.99
C THR A 27 -1.73 5.10 3.52
N ALA A 28 -2.12 5.61 2.36
CA ALA A 28 -3.50 5.55 1.88
C ALA A 28 -3.57 4.98 0.45
N PRO A 29 -3.42 3.66 0.27
CA PRO A 29 -3.41 3.04 -1.06
C PRO A 29 -4.78 3.15 -1.72
N SER A 30 -4.83 3.82 -2.89
CA SER A 30 -6.07 4.12 -3.62
C SER A 30 -6.15 3.45 -5.01
N GLY A 31 -5.26 2.49 -5.28
CA GLY A 31 -5.12 1.82 -6.57
C GLY A 31 -6.21 0.81 -6.92
N MET A 32 -6.93 0.31 -5.91
CA MET A 32 -7.93 -0.77 -6.06
C MET A 32 -7.35 -2.10 -6.55
N MET A 33 -6.07 -2.37 -6.26
CA MET A 33 -5.48 -3.69 -6.51
C MET A 33 -5.92 -4.68 -5.44
N ASP A 34 -6.27 -5.89 -5.87
CA ASP A 34 -6.64 -6.98 -4.97
C ASP A 34 -5.41 -7.37 -4.13
N GLY A 35 -5.58 -7.41 -2.81
CA GLY A 35 -4.50 -7.74 -1.88
C GLY A 35 -3.57 -6.58 -1.51
N GLN A 36 -3.78 -5.35 -2.01
CA GLN A 36 -2.90 -4.20 -1.73
C GLN A 36 -2.65 -3.93 -0.24
N VAL A 37 -3.69 -4.08 0.59
CA VAL A 37 -3.56 -3.84 2.04
C VAL A 37 -2.63 -4.87 2.68
N ALA A 38 -2.76 -6.14 2.31
CA ALA A 38 -1.92 -7.21 2.86
C ALA A 38 -0.46 -7.08 2.42
N ALA A 39 -0.22 -6.77 1.14
CA ALA A 39 1.12 -6.56 0.60
C ALA A 39 1.83 -5.37 1.28
N ILE A 40 1.11 -4.25 1.44
CA ILE A 40 1.64 -3.07 2.14
C ILE A 40 1.89 -3.37 3.62
N ARG A 41 0.97 -4.05 4.30
CA ARG A 41 1.12 -4.38 5.72
C ARG A 41 2.36 -5.24 5.96
N SER A 42 2.54 -6.31 5.18
CA SER A 42 3.72 -7.17 5.28
C SER A 42 5.01 -6.38 5.11
N ALA A 43 5.08 -5.52 4.09
CA ALA A 43 6.30 -4.75 3.81
C ALA A 43 6.61 -3.72 4.90
N LEU A 44 5.59 -3.04 5.43
CA LEU A 44 5.77 -2.12 6.56
C LEU A 44 6.23 -2.87 7.81
N ASP A 45 5.64 -4.04 8.11
CA ASP A 45 6.02 -4.85 9.27
C ASP A 45 7.47 -5.36 9.14
N ASP A 46 7.85 -5.86 7.96
CA ASP A 46 9.21 -6.32 7.65
C ASP A 46 10.25 -5.18 7.74
N ALA A 47 9.83 -3.94 7.49
CA ALA A 47 10.66 -2.73 7.61
C ALA A 47 10.65 -2.10 9.02
N GLY A 48 9.88 -2.64 9.97
CA GLY A 48 9.80 -2.13 11.35
C GLY A 48 8.83 -0.95 11.55
N HIS A 49 7.89 -0.74 10.63
CA HIS A 49 6.88 0.33 10.65
C HIS A 49 5.49 -0.19 11.07
N ASP A 50 5.44 -0.95 12.16
CA ASP A 50 4.22 -1.58 12.70
C ASP A 50 3.14 -0.57 13.11
N GLN A 51 3.54 0.64 13.52
CA GLN A 51 2.63 1.71 13.94
C GLN A 51 2.06 2.55 12.78
N VAL A 52 2.60 2.44 11.56
CA VAL A 52 2.09 3.19 10.41
C VAL A 52 0.73 2.65 10.00
N ALA A 53 -0.29 3.50 10.01
CA ALA A 53 -1.65 3.09 9.68
C ALA A 53 -1.87 2.97 8.16
N ILE A 54 -2.78 2.07 7.76
CA ILE A 54 -3.20 1.93 6.36
C ILE A 54 -4.64 2.41 6.22
N LEU A 55 -4.83 3.57 5.59
CA LEU A 55 -6.15 4.07 5.20
C LEU A 55 -6.56 3.46 3.86
N ALA A 56 -7.16 2.27 3.92
CA ALA A 56 -7.56 1.54 2.73
C ALA A 56 -8.75 2.20 2.03
N TYR A 57 -8.59 2.51 0.74
CA TYR A 57 -9.73 2.78 -0.14
C TYR A 57 -10.39 1.44 -0.50
N ALA A 58 -11.22 0.91 0.40
CA ALA A 58 -11.89 -0.38 0.22
C ALA A 58 -13.02 -0.32 -0.83
N ALA A 59 -13.68 0.83 -0.94
CA ALA A 59 -14.72 1.07 -1.93
C ALA A 59 -14.43 2.39 -2.67
N LYS A 60 -13.75 2.30 -3.81
CA LYS A 60 -13.52 3.41 -4.73
C LYS A 60 -14.11 3.05 -6.09
N TYR A 61 -15.10 3.82 -6.52
CA TYR A 61 -15.83 3.58 -7.77
C TYR A 61 -15.12 4.24 -8.96
N ALA A 62 -15.36 3.69 -10.16
CA ALA A 62 -15.06 4.37 -11.41
C ALA A 62 -16.12 5.46 -11.62
N SER A 63 -15.81 6.67 -11.18
CA SER A 63 -16.66 7.87 -11.30
C SER A 63 -16.07 8.88 -12.28
#